data_AF-A0A966Q0X7-F1
#
_entry.id   AF-A0A966Q0X7-F1
#
_cell.length_a   1.000
_cell.length_b   1.000
_cell.length_c   1.000
_cell.angle_alpha   90.00
_cell.angle_beta   90.00
_cell.angle_gamma   90.00
#
_symmetry.space_group_name_H-M   'P 1'
#
loop_
_entity.id
_entity.type
_entity.pdbx_description
1 polymer ?
#
loop_
_entity_poly.entity_id
_entity_poly.type
_entity_poly.pdbx_seq_one_letter_code
_entity_poly.pdbx_strand_id
1 'polypeptide(L)'
;MPLLKLKYKPASNPCATGYSPSEVEYVGHVVPLKFLSKNEFALTTGDYVSPVRILDKSSIIKAWVDRSNRPDNVTIVEGKYVVTSGPFNRYSCTCTAYKYRNKCSHADGVKHGRAC
;
A
#
# COMPACT_ATOMS: atom_id res chain seq x y z
N MET A 1 3.77 10.58 -7.51
CA MET A 1 4.53 9.32 -7.77
C MET A 1 3.76 8.52 -8.82
N PRO A 2 4.43 7.78 -9.73
CA PRO A 2 3.72 6.96 -10.70
C PRO A 2 2.93 5.84 -10.01
N LEU A 3 1.71 5.57 -10.48
CA LEU A 3 0.91 4.42 -10.06
C LEU A 3 1.47 3.19 -10.79
N LEU A 4 1.75 2.12 -10.07
CA LEU A 4 2.27 0.86 -10.63
C LEU A 4 1.14 -0.17 -10.65
N LYS A 5 0.88 -0.70 -11.84
CA LYS A 5 0.01 -1.86 -12.01
C LYS A 5 0.87 -3.07 -12.29
N LEU A 6 0.66 -4.14 -11.53
CA LEU A 6 1.47 -5.34 -11.58
C LEU A 6 0.63 -6.62 -11.58
N LYS A 7 1.07 -7.59 -12.38
CA LYS A 7 0.60 -8.97 -12.36
C LYS A 7 1.57 -9.80 -11.54
N TYR A 8 1.05 -10.45 -10.52
CA TYR A 8 1.82 -11.19 -9.53
C TYR A 8 1.39 -12.65 -9.49
N LYS A 9 2.36 -13.56 -9.40
CA LYS A 9 2.11 -14.97 -9.14
C LYS A 9 2.16 -15.20 -7.62
N PRO A 10 1.02 -15.47 -6.94
CA PRO A 10 1.08 -15.78 -5.52
C PRO A 10 1.89 -17.07 -5.31
N ALA A 11 2.69 -17.09 -4.25
CA ALA A 11 3.31 -18.34 -3.82
C ALA A 11 2.20 -19.36 -3.57
N SER A 12 2.28 -20.53 -4.21
CA SER A 12 1.33 -21.61 -3.98
C SER A 12 1.41 -22.00 -2.52
N ASN A 13 0.41 -21.64 -1.72
CA ASN A 13 0.34 -22.07 -0.33
C ASN A 13 -0.04 -23.57 -0.34
N PRO A 14 0.85 -24.48 0.09
CA PRO A 14 0.53 -25.91 0.08
C PRO A 14 -0.57 -26.28 1.09
N CYS A 15 -0.99 -25.34 1.95
CA CYS A 15 -1.96 -25.54 3.02
C CYS A 15 -3.33 -24.84 2.77
N ALA A 16 -3.53 -24.19 1.61
CA ALA A 16 -4.80 -23.54 1.32
C ALA A 16 -5.78 -24.55 0.73
N THR A 17 -6.77 -24.98 1.51
CA THR A 17 -7.93 -25.79 1.05
C THR A 17 -8.93 -25.01 0.18
N GLY A 18 -8.53 -23.86 -0.35
CA GLY A 18 -9.37 -22.96 -1.15
C GLY A 18 -8.74 -22.58 -2.49
N TYR A 19 -9.58 -22.14 -3.43
CA TYR A 19 -9.17 -21.65 -4.75
C TYR A 19 -8.08 -20.57 -4.60
N SER A 20 -6.87 -20.90 -5.05
CA SER A 20 -5.76 -19.95 -5.12
C SER A 20 -5.67 -19.45 -6.56
N PRO A 21 -5.96 -18.17 -6.84
CA PRO A 21 -5.86 -17.65 -8.19
C PRO A 21 -4.43 -17.79 -8.71
N SER A 22 -4.27 -18.24 -9.95
CA SER A 22 -2.97 -18.41 -10.61
C SER A 22 -2.25 -17.08 -10.85
N GLU A 23 -3.02 -15.98 -10.98
CA GLU A 23 -2.53 -14.62 -11.19
C GLU A 23 -3.37 -13.63 -10.38
N VAL A 24 -2.71 -12.65 -9.74
CA VAL A 24 -3.37 -11.54 -9.03
C VAL A 24 -2.87 -10.21 -9.61
N GLU A 25 -3.80 -9.30 -9.90
CA GLU A 25 -3.47 -7.93 -10.30
C GLU A 25 -3.45 -7.01 -9.07
N TYR A 26 -2.36 -6.27 -8.89
CA TYR A 26 -2.25 -5.22 -7.88
C TYR A 26 -2.02 -3.87 -8.55
N VAL A 27 -2.54 -2.81 -7.92
CA VAL A 27 -2.41 -1.43 -8.38
C VAL A 27 -2.08 -0.56 -7.17
N GLY A 28 -1.03 0.25 -7.25
CA GLY A 28 -0.72 1.26 -6.25
C GLY A 28 0.70 1.82 -6.34
N HIS A 29 1.14 2.49 -5.28
CA HIS A 29 2.42 3.17 -5.19
C HIS A 29 3.46 2.32 -4.45
N VAL A 30 4.72 2.48 -4.85
CA VAL A 30 5.85 1.87 -4.13
C VAL A 30 6.16 2.70 -2.88
N VAL A 31 6.14 2.04 -1.73
CA VAL A 31 6.48 2.64 -0.43
C VAL A 31 7.90 2.25 -0.05
N PRO A 32 8.80 3.21 0.21
CA PRO A 32 10.14 2.90 0.71
C PRO A 32 10.07 2.54 2.21
N LEU A 33 10.18 1.26 2.53
CA LEU A 33 10.29 0.77 3.92
C LEU A 33 11.74 0.33 4.22
N LYS A 34 12.28 0.76 5.36
CA LYS A 34 13.69 0.54 5.73
C LYS A 34 14.05 -0.90 6.12
N PHE A 35 13.05 -1.74 6.40
CA PHE A 35 13.21 -3.10 6.91
C PHE A 35 12.95 -4.19 5.86
N LEU A 36 12.87 -3.82 4.58
CA LEU A 36 12.66 -4.77 3.49
C LEU A 36 13.97 -5.36 2.98
N SER A 37 13.92 -6.63 2.58
CA SER A 37 15.02 -7.31 1.90
C SER A 37 15.26 -6.69 0.52
N LYS A 38 16.46 -6.83 -0.06
CA LYS A 38 16.79 -6.28 -1.40
C LYS A 38 15.83 -6.75 -2.50
N ASN A 39 15.26 -7.94 -2.34
CA ASN A 39 14.34 -8.54 -3.30
C ASN A 39 12.87 -8.21 -3.02
N GLU A 40 12.58 -7.52 -1.91
CA GLU A 40 11.24 -7.15 -1.52
C GLU A 40 10.98 -5.68 -1.80
N PHE A 41 9.72 -5.35 -2.06
CA PHE A 41 9.25 -3.97 -2.09
C PHE A 41 7.84 -3.92 -1.54
N ALA A 42 7.46 -2.77 -0.99
CA ALA A 42 6.12 -2.54 -0.49
C ALA A 42 5.29 -1.80 -1.54
N LEU A 43 4.11 -2.32 -1.84
CA LEU A 43 3.13 -1.70 -2.70
C LEU A 43 1.89 -1.33 -1.90
N THR A 44 1.35 -0.13 -2.11
CA THR A 44 0.03 0.21 -1.58
C THR A 44 -1.04 -0.58 -2.34
N THR A 45 -2.06 -1.07 -1.63
CA THR A 45 -3.13 -1.88 -2.22
C THR A 45 -4.50 -1.22 -2.15
N GLY A 46 -4.61 -0.07 -1.47
CA GLY A 46 -5.88 0.63 -1.24
C GLY A 46 -6.83 -0.09 -0.28
N ASP A 47 -6.52 -1.33 0.10
CA ASP A 47 -7.25 -2.09 1.12
C ASP A 47 -7.14 -1.41 2.50
N TYR A 48 -8.26 -1.16 3.16
CA TYR A 48 -8.27 -0.58 4.51
C TYR A 48 -7.58 -1.48 5.56
N VAL A 49 -7.76 -2.80 5.44
CA VAL A 49 -7.23 -3.79 6.41
C VAL A 49 -5.74 -4.05 6.20
N SER A 50 -5.28 -4.01 4.95
CA SER A 50 -3.89 -4.24 4.57
C SER A 50 -3.49 -3.18 3.54
N PRO A 51 -3.21 -1.94 3.98
CA PRO A 51 -2.99 -0.81 3.07
C PRO A 51 -1.69 -0.93 2.28
N VAL A 52 -0.78 -1.78 2.75
CA VAL A 52 0.50 -2.07 2.13
C VAL A 52 0.71 -3.57 2.10
N ARG A 53 1.10 -4.11 0.94
CA ARG A 53 1.58 -5.48 0.77
C ARG A 53 3.07 -5.49 0.45
N ILE A 54 3.77 -6.44 1.05
CA ILE A 54 5.17 -6.73 0.73
C ILE A 54 5.15 -7.79 -0.37
N LEU A 55 5.80 -7.50 -1.49
CA LEU A 55 5.88 -8.37 -2.66
C LEU A 55 7.34 -8.68 -2.98
N ASP A 56 7.61 -9.90 -3.41
CA ASP A 56 8.92 -10.32 -3.88
C ASP A 56 9.07 -10.02 -5.39
N LYS A 57 10.18 -9.40 -5.77
CA LYS A 57 10.48 -9.05 -7.17
C LYS A 57 10.53 -10.28 -8.09
N SER A 58 10.92 -11.44 -7.58
CA SER A 58 11.02 -12.69 -8.36
C SER A 58 9.67 -13.24 -8.82
N SER A 59 8.58 -12.89 -8.13
CA SER A 59 7.23 -13.38 -8.40
C SER A 59 6.41 -12.44 -9.28
N ILE A 60 7.01 -11.35 -9.76
CA ILE A 60 6.39 -10.40 -10.69
C ILE A 60 6.37 -11.02 -12.10
N ILE A 61 5.18 -11.13 -12.69
CA ILE A 61 5.01 -11.61 -14.07
C ILE A 61 5.16 -10.44 -15.05
N LYS A 62 4.45 -9.32 -14.78
CA LYS A 62 4.46 -8.09 -15.59
C LYS A 62 4.23 -6.87 -14.70
N ALA A 63 4.88 -5.75 -15.03
CA ALA A 63 4.65 -4.47 -14.37
C ALA A 63 4.64 -3.32 -15.40
N TRP A 64 3.73 -2.36 -15.22
CA TRP A 64 3.67 -1.15 -16.04
C TRP A 64 3.23 0.05 -15.19
N VAL A 65 3.59 1.24 -15.66
CA VAL A 65 3.12 2.48 -15.06
C VAL A 65 1.70 2.73 -15.54
N ASP A 66 0.77 2.71 -14.60
CA ASP A 66 -0.59 3.13 -14.85
C ASP A 66 -0.66 4.66 -14.78
N ARG A 67 -1.09 5.29 -15.87
CA ARG A 67 -1.28 6.75 -15.96
C ARG A 67 -2.71 7.15 -15.61
N SER A 68 -3.57 6.19 -15.26
CA SER A 68 -4.92 6.45 -14.79
C SER A 68 -4.85 7.30 -13.53
N ASN A 69 -5.48 8.47 -13.54
CA ASN A 69 -5.57 9.37 -12.38
C ASN A 69 -6.62 8.85 -11.36
N ARG A 70 -6.50 7.58 -10.98
CA ARG A 70 -7.43 6.96 -10.04
C ARG A 70 -7.18 7.57 -8.65
N PRO A 71 -8.23 8.03 -7.94
CA PRO A 71 -8.05 8.53 -6.58
C PRO A 71 -7.67 7.34 -5.68
N ASP A 72 -6.38 7.22 -5.39
CA ASP A 72 -5.90 6.30 -4.36
C ASP A 72 -6.26 6.86 -2.99
N ASN A 73 -6.76 5.99 -2.14
CA ASN A 73 -7.07 6.29 -0.75
C ASN A 73 -5.83 6.18 0.15
N VAL A 74 -4.63 6.22 -0.43
CA VAL A 74 -3.36 6.08 0.28
C VAL A 74 -2.47 7.27 -0.03
N THR A 75 -2.05 7.97 1.02
CA THR A 75 -1.16 9.13 0.94
C THR A 75 0.11 8.83 1.72
N ILE A 76 1.26 9.00 1.08
CA ILE A 76 2.56 8.84 1.75
C ILE A 76 3.01 10.22 2.23
N VAL A 77 3.15 10.36 3.55
CA VAL A 77 3.58 11.60 4.22
C VAL A 77 5.07 11.49 4.56
N GLU A 78 5.83 12.54 4.23
CA GLU A 78 7.29 12.63 4.47
C GLU A 78 8.10 11.46 3.88
N GLY A 79 7.58 10.79 2.85
CA GLY A 79 8.22 9.60 2.25
C GLY A 79 8.41 8.43 3.22
N LYS A 80 7.72 8.43 4.37
CA LYS A 80 7.95 7.47 5.46
C LYS A 80 6.66 6.91 6.04
N TYR A 81 5.67 7.76 6.27
CA TYR A 81 4.42 7.37 6.92
C TYR A 81 3.35 7.17 5.86
N VAL A 82 2.58 6.09 6.00
CA VAL A 82 1.46 5.78 5.10
C VAL A 82 0.18 6.18 5.83
N VAL A 83 -0.58 7.08 5.22
CA VAL A 83 -1.90 7.49 5.66
C VAL A 83 -2.93 6.88 4.72
N THR A 84 -3.86 6.11 5.25
CA THR A 84 -4.96 5.50 4.50
C THR A 84 -6.25 6.24 4.83
N SER A 85 -6.97 6.71 3.82
CA SER A 85 -8.35 7.18 3.95
C SER A 85 -9.30 5.99 3.76
N GLY A 86 -10.09 5.72 4.79
CA GLY A 86 -11.16 4.72 4.78
C GLY A 86 -12.51 5.36 4.46
N PRO A 87 -13.54 4.52 4.23
CA PRO A 87 -14.91 4.99 4.13
C PRO A 87 -15.33 5.75 5.41
N PHE A 88 -16.26 6.69 5.28
CA PHE A 88 -16.76 7.54 6.37
C PHE A 88 -15.72 8.51 6.99
N ASN A 89 -14.81 9.07 6.18
CA ASN A 89 -13.80 10.04 6.65
C ASN A 89 -12.92 9.50 7.81
N ARG A 90 -12.70 8.18 7.83
CA ARG A 90 -11.75 7.55 8.76
C ARG A 90 -10.36 7.63 8.16
N TYR A 91 -9.37 7.97 8.97
CA TYR A 91 -7.97 8.05 8.53
C TYR A 91 -7.14 7.18 9.45
N SER A 92 -6.23 6.39 8.88
CA SER A 92 -5.28 5.56 9.62
C SER A 92 -3.86 5.92 9.21
N CYS A 93 -2.95 6.07 10.16
CA CYS A 93 -1.56 6.44 9.89
C CYS A 93 -0.60 5.42 10.53
N THR A 94 0.50 5.09 9.85
CA THR A 94 1.53 4.17 10.37
C THR A 94 2.49 4.80 11.39
N CYS A 95 2.34 6.08 11.73
CA CYS A 95 3.24 6.72 12.70
C CYS A 95 2.98 6.26 14.14
N THR A 96 4.02 6.36 14.97
CA THR A 96 3.98 5.95 16.39
C THR A 96 2.92 6.72 17.19
N ALA A 97 2.77 8.01 16.93
CA ALA A 97 1.77 8.84 17.59
C ALA A 97 0.34 8.35 17.32
N TYR A 98 0.05 7.96 16.07
CA TYR A 98 -1.26 7.42 15.69
C TYR A 98 -1.50 6.06 16.36
N LYS A 99 -0.49 5.19 16.42
CA LYS A 99 -0.59 3.88 17.09
C LYS A 99 -0.96 3.99 18.57
N TYR A 100 -0.50 5.04 19.26
CA TYR A 100 -0.75 5.21 20.70
C TYR A 100 -2.02 6.04 21.01
N ARG A 101 -2.32 7.08 20.22
CA ARG A 101 -3.39 8.05 20.52
C ARG A 101 -4.56 8.02 19.54
N ASN A 102 -4.49 7.18 18.50
CA ASN A 102 -5.40 7.19 17.33
C ASN A 102 -5.55 8.58 16.67
N LYS A 103 -4.57 9.47 16.88
CA LYS A 103 -4.52 10.84 16.35
C LYS A 103 -3.08 11.20 16.04
N CYS A 104 -2.85 11.87 14.90
CA CYS A 104 -1.54 12.39 14.53
C CYS A 104 -1.66 13.55 13.53
N SER A 105 -0.66 14.43 13.54
CA SER A 105 -0.55 15.55 12.61
C SER A 105 -0.58 15.13 11.14
N HIS A 106 -0.05 13.94 10.81
CA HIS A 106 -0.05 13.45 9.42
C HIS A 106 -1.47 13.15 8.93
N ALA A 107 -2.27 12.45 9.73
CA ALA A 107 -3.66 12.11 9.39
C ALA A 107 -4.52 13.38 9.33
N ASP A 108 -4.33 14.31 10.27
CA ASP A 108 -5.02 15.61 10.24
C ASP A 108 -4.56 16.46 9.05
N GLY A 109 -3.29 16.42 8.68
CA GLY A 109 -2.75 17.08 7.49
C GLY A 109 -3.39 16.57 6.20
N VAL A 110 -3.53 15.25 6.06
CA VAL A 110 -4.22 14.63 4.93
C VAL A 110 -5.71 14.97 4.92
N LYS A 111 -6.37 14.94 6.09
CA LYS A 111 -7.79 15.29 6.23
C LYS A 111 -8.11 16.74 5.82
N HIS A 112 -7.21 17.68 6.10
CA HIS A 112 -7.42 19.11 5.83
C HIS A 112 -6.69 19.59 4.55
N GLY A 113 -6.13 18.69 3.74
CA GLY A 113 -5.42 19.05 2.51
C GLY A 113 -4.13 19.84 2.72
N ARG A 114 -3.49 19.72 3.90
CA ARG A 114 -2.24 20.41 4.28
C ARG A 114 -1.00 19.53 4.19
N ALA A 115 -1.12 18.32 3.65
CA ALA A 115 0.02 17.42 3.43
C ALA A 115 0.77 17.85 2.16
N CYS A 116 1.77 18.73 2.33
CA CYS A 116 2.73 19.11 1.31
C CYS A 116 4.04 18.33 1.51
#